data_AF-A0A4Z1SYB0-F1
#
_entry.id   AF-A0A4Z1SYB0-F1
#
_cell.length_a   1.000
_cell.length_b   1.000
_cell.length_c   1.000
_cell.angle_alpha   90.00
_cell.angle_beta   90.00
_cell.angle_gamma   90.00
#
_symmetry.space_group_name_H-M   'P 1'
#
loop_
_entity.id
_entity.type
_entity.pdbx_description
1 polymer ?
#
loop_
_entity_poly.entity_id
_entity_poly.type
_entity_poly.pdbx_seq_one_letter_code
_entity_poly.pdbx_strand_id
1 'polypeptide(L)'
;MDARPTRPKNGYQIFIGEDNELLKGLTGQERIVKAGQLWKELSADEKSKYNCETEWEDYRRRLAEWKLTHPQSAIGKKNDDSSTRTKESGETTHKNHVAIFFAVGHLKKFAARRQVTLPHSTKLASLLKTRFNMLGDAGQEVWLRYWNQLDTAKRDQIIAYYNAWKITNER
;
A
#
# COMPACT_ATOMS: atom_id res chain seq x y z
N MET A 1 -23.02 29.39 1.68
CA MET A 1 -22.90 28.15 2.49
C MET A 1 -21.98 27.23 1.71
N ASP A 2 -20.69 27.57 1.69
CA ASP A 2 -19.68 26.98 0.78
C ASP A 2 -18.97 25.79 1.43
N ALA A 3 -19.75 24.92 2.05
CA ALA A 3 -19.21 23.71 2.65
C ALA A 3 -18.73 22.76 1.55
N ARG A 4 -17.49 22.26 1.68
CA ARG A 4 -16.94 21.22 0.80
C ARG A 4 -17.93 20.06 0.73
N PRO A 5 -18.30 19.56 -0.46
CA PRO A 5 -19.16 18.39 -0.60
C PRO A 5 -18.64 17.22 0.24
N THR A 6 -19.53 16.56 0.99
CA THR A 6 -19.21 15.39 1.82
C THR A 6 -19.22 14.12 0.98
N ARG A 7 -18.23 13.25 1.21
CA ARG A 7 -18.08 12.01 0.44
C ARG A 7 -19.22 11.04 0.79
N PRO A 8 -19.93 10.47 -0.20
CA PRO A 8 -20.98 9.50 0.06
C PRO A 8 -20.40 8.24 0.70
N LYS A 9 -21.23 7.49 1.42
CA LYS A 9 -20.82 6.23 2.05
C LYS A 9 -20.52 5.20 0.95
N ASN A 10 -19.42 4.45 1.10
CA ASN A 10 -19.13 3.35 0.18
C ASN A 10 -20.01 2.13 0.48
N GLY A 11 -20.10 1.17 -0.46
CA GLY A 11 -20.99 0.01 -0.29
C GLY A 11 -20.71 -0.84 0.95
N TYR A 12 -19.46 -0.92 1.41
CA TYR A 12 -19.16 -1.58 2.69
C TYR A 12 -19.72 -0.82 3.88
N GLN A 13 -19.64 0.51 3.88
CA GLN A 13 -20.21 1.37 4.94
C GLN A 13 -21.74 1.33 4.95
N ILE A 14 -22.37 1.12 3.80
CA ILE A 14 -23.82 0.90 3.70
C ILE A 14 -24.14 -0.48 4.28
N PHE A 15 -23.40 -1.52 3.87
CA PHE A 15 -23.57 -2.88 4.36
C PHE A 15 -23.46 -3.02 5.89
N ILE A 16 -22.49 -2.37 6.53
CA ILE A 16 -22.38 -2.38 8.00
C ILE A 16 -23.46 -1.54 8.71
N GLY A 17 -24.04 -0.58 7.99
CA GLY A 17 -25.05 0.35 8.49
C GLY A 17 -26.48 -0.14 8.30
N GLU A 18 -26.67 -1.15 7.46
CA GLU A 18 -27.96 -1.84 7.30
C GLU A 18 -28.33 -2.62 8.57
N ASP A 19 -29.63 -2.71 8.85
CA ASP A 19 -30.15 -3.50 9.98
C ASP A 19 -30.06 -4.99 9.62
N ASN A 20 -28.84 -5.50 9.65
CA ASN A 20 -28.56 -6.89 9.38
C ASN A 20 -28.77 -7.69 10.67
N GLU A 21 -29.75 -8.59 10.70
CA GLU A 21 -30.07 -9.40 11.89
C GLU A 21 -28.85 -10.20 12.38
N LEU A 22 -27.92 -10.54 11.49
CA LEU A 22 -26.65 -11.23 11.80
C LEU A 22 -25.63 -10.35 12.54
N LEU A 23 -25.77 -9.02 12.45
CA LEU A 23 -24.90 -8.03 13.09
C LEU A 23 -25.54 -7.40 14.34
N LYS A 24 -26.79 -7.78 14.63
CA LYS A 24 -27.58 -7.32 15.77
C LYS A 24 -27.08 -7.98 17.06
N GLY A 25 -26.99 -7.22 18.14
CA GLY A 25 -26.50 -7.71 19.44
C GLY A 25 -24.98 -7.84 19.58
N LEU A 26 -24.20 -7.69 18.50
CA LEU A 26 -22.74 -7.66 18.55
C LEU A 26 -22.22 -6.31 19.04
N THR A 27 -21.10 -6.33 19.79
CA THR A 27 -20.38 -5.09 20.14
C THR A 27 -19.83 -4.41 18.88
N GLY A 28 -19.55 -3.10 18.94
CA GLY A 28 -19.09 -2.34 17.77
C GLY A 28 -17.87 -2.95 17.08
N GLN A 29 -16.93 -3.52 17.85
CA GLN A 29 -15.74 -4.17 17.30
C GLN A 29 -16.07 -5.52 16.64
N GLU A 30 -16.88 -6.34 17.29
CA GLU A 30 -17.31 -7.64 16.74
C GLU A 30 -18.15 -7.45 15.47
N ARG A 31 -18.99 -6.41 15.44
CA ARG A 31 -19.76 -6.03 14.25
C ARG A 31 -18.84 -5.74 13.06
N ILE A 32 -17.78 -4.98 13.26
CA ILE A 32 -16.82 -4.66 12.18
C ILE A 32 -16.11 -5.93 11.69
N VAL A 33 -15.67 -6.80 12.62
CA VAL A 33 -14.98 -8.04 12.27
C VAL A 33 -15.91 -8.98 11.48
N LYS A 34 -17.12 -9.20 11.99
CA LYS A 34 -18.10 -10.10 11.38
C LYS A 34 -18.60 -9.56 10.03
N ALA A 35 -18.87 -8.26 9.94
CA ALA A 35 -19.25 -7.64 8.68
C ALA A 35 -18.10 -7.69 7.66
N GLY A 36 -16.85 -7.56 8.11
CA GLY A 36 -15.69 -7.73 7.24
C GLY A 36 -15.53 -9.15 6.68
N GLN A 37 -15.96 -10.18 7.43
CA GLN A 37 -16.01 -11.56 6.95
C GLN A 37 -17.13 -11.73 5.92
N LEU A 38 -18.35 -11.36 6.28
CA LEU A 38 -19.52 -11.45 5.39
C LEU A 38 -19.30 -10.68 4.09
N TRP A 39 -18.76 -9.47 4.16
CA TRP A 39 -18.42 -8.67 2.98
C TRP A 39 -17.40 -9.37 2.08
N LYS A 40 -16.44 -10.13 2.62
CA LYS A 40 -15.51 -10.90 1.78
C LYS A 40 -16.21 -12.07 1.08
N GLU A 41 -17.17 -12.68 1.75
CA GLU A 41 -17.95 -13.81 1.24
C GLU A 41 -18.97 -13.41 0.16
N LEU A 42 -19.47 -12.16 0.19
CA LEU A 42 -20.37 -11.64 -0.85
C LEU A 42 -19.73 -11.63 -2.25
N SER A 43 -20.54 -11.98 -3.25
CA SER A 43 -20.15 -11.93 -4.66
C SER A 43 -20.03 -10.49 -5.18
N ALA A 44 -19.36 -10.30 -6.32
CA ALA A 44 -19.21 -8.96 -6.94
C ALA A 44 -20.57 -8.32 -7.26
N ASP A 45 -21.53 -9.12 -7.72
CA ASP A 45 -22.92 -8.71 -7.97
C ASP A 45 -23.62 -8.19 -6.71
N GLU A 46 -23.47 -8.90 -5.58
CA GLU A 46 -24.08 -8.52 -4.31
C GLU A 46 -23.44 -7.24 -3.75
N LYS A 47 -22.11 -7.12 -3.87
CA LYS A 47 -21.37 -5.90 -3.51
C LYS A 47 -21.81 -4.70 -4.35
N SER A 48 -22.14 -4.93 -5.62
CA SER A 48 -22.61 -3.87 -6.53
C SER A 48 -23.94 -3.28 -6.08
N LYS A 49 -24.82 -4.07 -5.45
CA LYS A 49 -26.12 -3.59 -4.92
C LYS A 49 -25.95 -2.52 -3.84
N TYR A 50 -24.86 -2.60 -3.08
CA TYR A 50 -24.54 -1.61 -2.05
C TYR A 50 -23.81 -0.38 -2.62
N ASN A 51 -23.36 -0.40 -3.88
CA ASN A 51 -22.66 0.72 -4.47
C ASN A 51 -23.63 1.59 -5.28
N CYS A 52 -24.04 2.74 -4.72
CA CYS A 52 -24.91 3.68 -5.41
C CYS A 52 -24.08 4.60 -6.34
N GLU A 53 -23.92 4.19 -7.60
CA GLU A 53 -23.13 4.96 -8.58
C GLU A 53 -23.62 6.40 -8.76
N THR A 54 -24.94 6.59 -8.72
CA THR A 54 -25.61 7.89 -8.84
C THR A 54 -25.17 8.89 -7.76
N GLU A 55 -25.07 8.46 -6.49
CA GLU A 55 -24.61 9.34 -5.40
C GLU A 55 -23.13 9.75 -5.56
N TRP A 56 -22.31 8.84 -6.11
CA TRP A 56 -20.92 9.13 -6.43
C TRP A 56 -20.76 10.07 -7.61
N GLU A 57 -21.63 10.00 -8.61
CA GLU A 57 -21.64 10.95 -9.72
C GLU A 57 -22.04 12.36 -9.28
N ASP A 58 -23.08 12.47 -8.45
CA ASP A 58 -23.51 13.74 -7.86
C ASP A 58 -22.42 14.36 -6.98
N TYR A 59 -21.75 13.55 -6.15
CA TYR A 59 -20.61 13.98 -5.35
C TYR A 59 -19.46 14.50 -6.23
N ARG A 60 -19.10 13.74 -7.28
CA ARG A 60 -18.03 14.12 -8.21
C ARG A 60 -18.33 15.44 -8.92
N ARG A 61 -19.58 15.65 -9.34
CA ARG A 61 -20.05 16.89 -9.98
C ARG A 61 -19.92 18.08 -9.02
N ARG A 62 -20.52 17.97 -7.83
CA ARG A 62 -20.48 19.03 -6.80
C ARG A 62 -19.06 19.34 -6.35
N LEU A 63 -18.21 18.31 -6.23
CA LEU A 63 -16.81 18.48 -5.86
C LEU A 63 -16.01 19.19 -6.96
N ALA A 64 -16.30 18.92 -8.24
CA ALA A 64 -15.68 19.62 -9.36
C ALA A 64 -16.08 21.11 -9.36
N GLU A 65 -17.35 21.42 -9.16
CA GLU A 65 -17.86 22.79 -9.03
C GLU A 65 -17.22 23.53 -7.85
N TRP A 66 -17.14 22.87 -6.69
CA TRP A 66 -16.50 23.45 -5.50
C TRP A 66 -15.00 23.72 -5.68
N LYS A 67 -14.28 22.85 -6.40
CA LYS A 67 -12.85 23.04 -6.72
C LYS A 67 -12.61 24.25 -7.64
N LEU A 68 -13.52 24.51 -8.58
CA LEU A 68 -13.44 25.67 -9.47
C LEU A 68 -13.63 26.98 -8.72
N THR A 69 -14.50 27.00 -7.70
CA THR A 69 -14.77 28.20 -6.90
C THR A 69 -13.77 28.41 -5.75
N HIS A 70 -12.96 27.40 -5.40
CA HIS A 70 -11.99 27.46 -4.29
C HIS A 70 -10.56 27.05 -4.70
N PRO A 71 -9.91 27.76 -5.66
CA PRO A 71 -8.60 27.40 -6.22
C PRO A 71 -7.46 27.39 -5.18
N GLN A 72 -7.59 28.15 -4.08
CA GLN A 72 -6.58 28.27 -3.03
C GLN A 72 -6.56 27.05 -2.07
N SER A 73 -7.66 26.27 -2.02
CA SER A 73 -7.72 25.01 -1.23
C SER A 73 -7.03 23.82 -1.91
N ALA A 74 -6.70 23.94 -3.21
CA ALA A 74 -6.03 22.90 -3.99
C ALA A 74 -4.51 22.79 -3.70
N ILE A 75 -3.90 23.79 -3.04
CA ILE A 75 -2.46 23.84 -2.74
C ILE A 75 -2.08 23.10 -1.45
N GLY A 76 -3.05 22.67 -0.65
CA GLY A 76 -2.78 22.05 0.64
C GLY A 76 -3.75 20.94 0.98
N LYS A 77 -3.63 19.81 0.30
CA LYS A 77 -3.71 18.41 0.79
C LYS A 77 -3.98 17.51 -0.42
N LYS A 78 -2.91 17.03 -1.05
CA LYS A 78 -2.96 15.72 -1.72
C LYS A 78 -3.38 14.73 -0.64
N ASN A 79 -4.56 14.16 -0.81
CA ASN A 79 -4.95 12.78 -0.53
C ASN A 79 -6.42 12.75 -0.11
N ASP A 80 -7.29 12.76 -1.12
CA ASP A 80 -8.59 12.11 -1.03
C ASP A 80 -8.60 10.97 -2.05
N ASP A 81 -9.27 9.90 -1.66
CA ASP A 81 -9.85 8.85 -2.50
C ASP A 81 -9.14 7.48 -2.66
N SER A 82 -10.01 6.46 -2.59
CA SER A 82 -9.96 5.03 -2.98
C SER A 82 -8.91 4.11 -2.35
N SER A 83 -9.29 3.17 -1.46
CA SER A 83 -10.10 1.98 -1.76
C SER A 83 -9.83 1.29 -3.11
N THR A 84 -8.55 1.15 -3.45
CA THR A 84 -8.00 -0.03 -4.16
C THR A 84 -6.79 -0.65 -3.44
N ARG A 85 -6.34 -0.04 -2.33
CA ARG A 85 -5.14 -0.45 -1.58
C ARG A 85 -5.38 -1.56 -0.56
N THR A 86 -5.53 -2.79 -1.04
CA THR A 86 -5.13 -3.96 -0.22
C THR A 86 -4.24 -4.95 -0.97
N LYS A 87 -4.13 -4.85 -2.30
CA LYS A 87 -3.17 -5.67 -3.08
C LYS A 87 -1.88 -4.91 -3.42
N GLU A 88 -1.95 -3.62 -3.78
CA GLU A 88 -0.76 -2.85 -4.22
C GLU A 88 0.20 -2.43 -3.10
N SER A 89 -0.28 -2.27 -1.86
CA SER A 89 0.59 -1.91 -0.72
C SER A 89 1.47 -3.10 -0.31
N GLY A 90 0.90 -4.32 -0.39
CA GLY A 90 1.64 -5.57 -0.24
C GLY A 90 2.62 -5.78 -1.40
N GLU A 91 2.19 -5.56 -2.65
CA GLU A 91 3.05 -5.73 -3.82
C GLU A 91 4.21 -4.73 -3.87
N THR A 92 3.97 -3.46 -3.52
CA THR A 92 5.02 -2.43 -3.44
C THR A 92 5.99 -2.73 -2.30
N THR A 93 5.49 -3.17 -1.14
CA THR A 93 6.31 -3.59 -0.01
C THR A 93 7.12 -4.85 -0.35
N HIS A 94 6.52 -5.80 -1.06
CA HIS A 94 7.16 -7.05 -1.50
C HIS A 94 8.23 -6.78 -2.54
N LYS A 95 7.96 -5.95 -3.56
CA LYS A 95 8.94 -5.48 -4.54
C LYS A 95 10.08 -4.72 -3.86
N ASN A 96 9.79 -3.88 -2.85
CA ASN A 96 10.82 -3.21 -2.06
C ASN A 96 11.68 -4.21 -1.27
N HIS A 97 11.10 -5.26 -0.67
CA HIS A 97 11.86 -6.30 0.03
C HIS A 97 12.76 -7.11 -0.92
N VAL A 98 12.29 -7.42 -2.12
CA VAL A 98 13.12 -8.06 -3.16
C VAL A 98 14.25 -7.14 -3.60
N ALA A 99 14.00 -5.84 -3.75
CA ALA A 99 15.04 -4.86 -4.05
C ALA A 99 16.08 -4.74 -2.92
N ILE A 100 15.65 -4.83 -1.65
CA ILE A 100 16.54 -4.89 -0.49
C ILE A 100 17.39 -6.16 -0.55
N PHE A 101 16.81 -7.31 -0.86
CA PHE A 101 17.54 -8.56 -1.00
C PHE A 101 18.62 -8.49 -2.08
N PHE A 102 18.27 -7.93 -3.25
CA PHE A 102 19.21 -7.63 -4.32
C PHE A 102 20.37 -6.74 -3.82
N ALA A 103 20.04 -5.62 -3.16
CA ALA A 103 21.01 -4.68 -2.64
C ALA A 103 21.98 -5.34 -1.64
N VAL A 104 21.45 -6.08 -0.65
CA VAL A 104 22.26 -6.78 0.35
C VAL A 104 23.15 -7.85 -0.28
N GLY A 105 22.64 -8.59 -1.27
CA GLY A 105 23.45 -9.58 -2.01
C GLY A 105 24.64 -8.94 -2.71
N HIS A 106 24.43 -7.79 -3.36
CA HIS A 106 25.50 -7.02 -4.00
C HIS A 106 26.49 -6.43 -2.98
N LEU A 107 26.00 -5.90 -1.86
CA LEU A 107 26.84 -5.36 -0.79
C LEU A 107 27.74 -6.44 -0.19
N LYS A 108 27.19 -7.62 0.14
CA LYS A 108 27.95 -8.75 0.68
C LYS A 108 28.98 -9.29 -0.32
N LYS A 109 28.58 -9.41 -1.60
CA LYS A 109 29.49 -9.85 -2.68
C LYS A 109 30.62 -8.86 -2.92
N PHE A 110 30.34 -7.56 -2.81
CA PHE A 110 31.37 -6.53 -2.91
C PHE A 110 32.33 -6.57 -1.72
N ALA A 111 31.80 -6.67 -0.49
CA ALA A 111 32.59 -6.78 0.72
C ALA A 111 33.51 -8.02 0.70
N ALA A 112 33.01 -9.17 0.24
CA ALA A 112 33.82 -10.38 0.11
C ALA A 112 34.95 -10.26 -0.93
N ARG A 113 34.73 -9.50 -2.02
CA ARG A 113 35.73 -9.34 -3.09
C ARG A 113 36.78 -8.29 -2.78
N ARG A 114 36.42 -7.23 -2.05
CA ARG A 114 37.31 -6.09 -1.78
C ARG A 114 37.76 -6.00 -0.33
N GLN A 115 37.30 -6.89 0.55
CA GLN A 115 37.50 -6.86 2.00
C GLN A 115 37.13 -5.52 2.68
N VAL A 116 36.31 -4.69 2.02
CA VAL A 116 35.90 -3.37 2.52
C VAL A 116 34.38 -3.28 2.54
N THR A 117 33.83 -2.86 3.68
CA THR A 117 32.40 -2.56 3.83
C THR A 117 32.10 -1.18 3.25
N LEU A 118 31.19 -1.10 2.28
CA LEU A 118 30.75 0.19 1.75
C LEU A 118 29.87 0.90 2.78
N PRO A 119 30.16 2.15 3.17
CA PRO A 119 29.27 2.94 4.01
C PRO A 119 27.98 3.25 3.24
N HIS A 120 26.88 3.41 3.98
CA HIS A 120 25.62 3.84 3.42
C HIS A 120 25.72 5.28 2.89
N SER A 121 25.17 5.46 1.69
CA SER A 121 24.97 6.75 1.07
C SER A 121 23.63 6.74 0.36
N THR A 122 22.86 7.82 0.49
CA THR A 122 21.57 7.97 -0.19
C THR A 122 21.71 7.81 -1.71
N LYS A 123 22.84 8.24 -2.29
CA LYS A 123 23.16 8.06 -3.71
C LYS A 123 23.37 6.58 -4.06
N LEU A 124 24.07 5.84 -3.20
CA LEU A 124 24.32 4.40 -3.39
C LEU A 124 23.02 3.59 -3.25
N ALA A 125 22.21 3.86 -2.23
CA ALA A 125 20.90 3.23 -2.05
C ALA A 125 19.97 3.50 -3.24
N SER A 126 19.92 4.76 -3.72
CA SER A 126 19.16 5.13 -4.92
C SER A 126 19.68 4.42 -6.17
N LEU A 127 21.01 4.34 -6.35
CA LEU A 127 21.62 3.64 -7.48
C LEU A 127 21.28 2.14 -7.49
N LEU A 128 21.31 1.48 -6.33
CA LEU A 128 20.95 0.06 -6.20
C LEU A 128 19.48 -0.17 -6.55
N LYS A 129 18.58 0.73 -6.10
CA LYS A 129 17.16 0.66 -6.46
C LYS A 129 16.92 0.90 -7.95
N THR A 130 17.59 1.90 -8.53
CA THR A 130 17.52 2.16 -9.98
C THR A 130 18.04 0.97 -10.79
N ARG A 131 19.16 0.37 -10.37
CA ARG A 131 19.69 -0.85 -11.00
C ARG A 131 18.69 -2.01 -10.93
N PHE A 132 18.06 -2.22 -9.79
CA PHE A 132 17.01 -3.23 -9.64
C PHE A 132 15.82 -2.97 -10.59
N ASN A 133 15.42 -1.71 -10.76
CA ASN A 133 14.35 -1.34 -11.70
C ASN A 133 14.77 -1.56 -13.17
N MET A 134 16.05 -1.40 -13.49
CA MET A 134 16.60 -1.64 -14.84
C MET A 134 16.73 -3.11 -15.23
N LEU A 135 16.58 -4.06 -14.29
CA LEU A 135 16.62 -5.51 -14.61
C LEU A 135 15.42 -5.98 -15.47
N GLY A 136 14.37 -5.17 -15.59
CA GLY A 136 13.11 -5.53 -16.25
C GLY A 136 12.36 -6.64 -15.51
N ASP A 137 11.15 -6.96 -15.96
CA ASP A 137 10.27 -7.94 -15.30
C ASP A 137 10.92 -9.32 -15.16
N ALA A 138 11.56 -9.82 -16.22
CA ALA A 138 12.22 -11.12 -16.21
C ALA A 138 13.36 -11.20 -15.18
N GLY A 139 14.17 -10.14 -15.07
CA GLY A 139 15.26 -10.08 -14.10
C GLY A 139 14.73 -9.97 -12.67
N GLN A 140 13.69 -9.18 -12.44
CA GLN A 140 13.06 -9.04 -11.13
C GLN A 140 12.36 -10.32 -10.67
N GLU A 141 11.75 -11.06 -11.59
CA GLU A 141 11.08 -12.33 -11.28
C GLU A 141 12.05 -13.38 -10.72
N VAL A 142 13.28 -13.44 -11.23
CA VAL A 142 14.31 -14.34 -10.69
C VAL A 142 14.60 -14.04 -9.22
N TRP A 143 14.78 -12.76 -8.87
CA TRP A 143 15.00 -12.34 -7.48
C TRP A 143 13.77 -12.57 -6.61
N LEU A 144 12.58 -12.39 -7.16
CA LEU A 144 11.31 -12.68 -6.49
C LEU A 144 11.17 -14.17 -6.16
N ARG A 145 11.54 -15.06 -7.08
CA ARG A 145 11.52 -16.52 -6.86
C ARG A 145 12.45 -16.89 -5.70
N TYR A 146 13.68 -16.38 -5.69
CA TYR A 146 14.60 -16.62 -4.58
C TYR A 146 14.10 -16.06 -3.26
N TRP A 147 13.53 -14.85 -3.27
CA TRP A 147 12.92 -14.25 -2.08
C TRP A 147 11.80 -15.13 -1.51
N ASN A 148 10.92 -15.64 -2.37
CA ASN A 148 9.80 -16.50 -1.98
C ASN A 148 10.22 -17.90 -1.49
N GLN A 149 11.43 -18.35 -1.81
CA GLN A 149 12.01 -19.60 -1.30
C GLN A 149 12.64 -19.46 0.09
N LEU A 150 12.99 -18.24 0.50
CA LEU A 150 13.60 -18.01 1.82
C LEU A 150 12.57 -18.13 2.94
N ASP A 151 12.98 -18.66 4.08
CA ASP A 151 12.19 -18.62 5.32
C ASP A 151 11.92 -17.18 5.76
N THR A 152 10.77 -16.96 6.41
CA THR A 152 10.38 -15.65 6.96
C THR A 152 11.48 -15.07 7.87
N ALA A 153 12.07 -15.90 8.75
CA ALA A 153 13.17 -15.49 9.62
C ALA A 153 14.41 -14.97 8.86
N LYS A 154 14.75 -15.58 7.70
CA LYS A 154 15.88 -15.12 6.87
C LYS A 154 15.54 -13.82 6.16
N ARG A 155 14.29 -13.67 5.70
CA ARG A 155 13.79 -12.43 5.07
C ARG A 155 13.87 -11.26 6.06
N ASP A 156 13.42 -11.45 7.29
CA ASP A 156 13.50 -10.44 8.34
C ASP A 156 14.95 -10.07 8.69
N GLN A 157 15.86 -11.05 8.77
CA GLN A 157 17.29 -10.78 8.98
C GLN A 157 17.90 -9.93 7.86
N ILE A 158 17.53 -10.19 6.60
CA ILE A 158 18.01 -9.41 5.44
C ILE A 158 17.50 -7.96 5.52
N ILE A 159 16.22 -7.77 5.83
CA ILE A 159 15.61 -6.45 5.97
C ILE A 159 16.25 -5.69 7.14
N ALA A 160 16.43 -6.35 8.29
CA ALA A 160 17.08 -5.78 9.47
C ALA A 160 18.52 -5.37 9.18
N TYR A 161 19.30 -6.21 8.49
CA TYR A 161 20.67 -5.89 8.08
C TYR A 161 20.72 -4.64 7.20
N TYR A 162 19.83 -4.53 6.21
CA TYR A 162 19.77 -3.36 5.34
C TYR A 162 19.39 -2.08 6.09
N ASN A 163 18.41 -2.16 7.00
CA ASN A 163 18.00 -1.01 7.81
C ASN A 163 19.11 -0.58 8.78
N ALA A 164 19.81 -1.53 9.41
CA ALA A 164 20.97 -1.23 10.25
C ALA A 164 22.07 -0.54 9.42
N TRP A 165 22.39 -1.06 8.24
CA TRP A 165 23.38 -0.46 7.34
C TRP A 165 23.05 1.00 6.97
N LYS A 166 21.77 1.31 6.76
CA LYS A 166 21.31 2.69 6.54
C LYS A 166 21.60 3.60 7.74
N ILE A 167 21.23 3.16 8.95
CA ILE A 167 21.33 3.95 10.18
C ILE A 167 22.78 4.19 10.57
N THR A 168 23.67 3.21 10.37
CA THR A 168 25.08 3.29 10.82
C THR A 168 25.89 4.42 10.19
N ASN A 169 25.48 4.98 9.05
CA ASN A 169 26.24 6.04 8.36
C ASN A 169 25.48 7.38 8.28
N GLU A 170 24.45 7.57 9.12
CA GLU A 170 23.76 8.85 9.30
C GLU A 170 24.30 9.63 10.52
N ARG A 171 25.46 9.21 11.06
CA ARG A 171 26.16 9.82 12.21
C ARG A 171 27.45 10.51 11.77
#